data_AF-A0A2A4LFC8-F1
#
_entry.id   AF-A0A2A4LFC8-F1
#
_cell.length_a   1.000
_cell.length_b   1.000
_cell.length_c   1.000
_cell.angle_alpha   90.00
_cell.angle_beta   90.00
_cell.angle_gamma   90.00
#
_symmetry.space_group_name_H-M   'P 1'
#
loop_
_entity.id
_entity.type
_entity.pdbx_description
1 polymer ?
#
loop_
_entity_poly.entity_id
_entity_poly.type
_entity_poly.pdbx_seq_one_letter_code
_entity_poly.pdbx_strand_id
1 'polypeptide(L)'
;MKKYLNFGMALVIIAVFIYGIMQKETLIAEGDVVYLALAPVDPRSIMQGDYMRLRYAIERQGIGFDDMPKARAGFLRLKLDDERKAEFVGFDEGQALGAGEVLFKYSKVRSGINLQPDSFLFQEGLRTTYAVAKYGIFKVSGDEHLLVGLADGDLVKIDPSAPSSD
;
A
#
# COMPACT_ATOMS: atom_id res chain seq x y z
N MET A 1 42.37 16.99 4.15
CA MET A 1 41.73 16.05 5.08
C MET A 1 40.20 16.15 5.07
N LYS A 2 39.59 17.30 5.38
CA LYS A 2 38.11 17.47 5.35
C LYS A 2 37.42 17.10 4.02
N LYS A 3 38.07 17.36 2.87
CA LYS A 3 37.52 16.99 1.54
C LYS A 3 37.38 15.47 1.33
N TYR A 4 38.35 14.67 1.81
CA TYR A 4 38.29 13.20 1.71
C TYR A 4 37.26 12.62 2.69
N LEU A 5 37.08 13.25 3.85
CA LEU A 5 36.03 12.90 4.80
C LEU A 5 34.63 13.15 4.21
N ASN A 6 34.41 14.32 3.60
CA ASN A 6 33.14 14.64 2.93
C ASN A 6 32.86 13.68 1.76
N PHE A 7 33.89 13.29 1.01
CA PHE A 7 33.76 12.34 -0.08
C PHE A 7 33.41 10.93 0.41
N GLY A 8 34.07 10.46 1.48
CA GLY A 8 33.72 9.19 2.11
C GLY A 8 32.29 9.18 2.64
N MET A 9 31.84 10.27 3.26
CA MET A 9 30.46 10.41 3.73
C MET A 9 29.45 10.40 2.58
N ALA A 10 29.75 11.08 1.47
CA ALA A 10 28.89 11.05 0.28
C ALA A 10 28.75 9.64 -0.30
N LEU A 11 29.85 8.87 -0.37
CA LEU A 11 29.82 7.48 -0.81
C LEU A 11 28.96 6.59 0.09
N VAL A 12 29.05 6.75 1.41
CA VAL A 12 28.21 6.01 2.37
C VAL A 12 26.74 6.34 2.15
N ILE A 13 26.39 7.62 1.97
CA ILE A 13 25.02 8.04 1.71
C ILE A 13 24.49 7.40 0.42
N ILE A 14 25.27 7.44 -0.66
CA ILE A 14 24.90 6.82 -1.95
C ILE A 14 24.70 5.31 -1.78
N ALA A 15 25.60 4.62 -1.08
CA ALA A 15 25.49 3.18 -0.85
C ALA A 15 24.22 2.80 -0.09
N VAL A 16 23.83 3.59 0.92
CA VAL A 16 22.57 3.40 1.66
C VAL A 16 21.36 3.58 0.76
N PHE A 17 21.34 4.59 -0.11
CA PHE A 17 20.25 4.79 -1.07
C PHE A 17 20.15 3.65 -2.09
N ILE A 18 21.29 3.22 -2.66
CA ILE A 18 21.32 2.10 -3.62
C ILE A 18 20.78 0.84 -2.96
N TYR A 19 21.21 0.53 -1.74
CA TYR A 19 20.70 -0.61 -0.99
C TYR A 19 19.19 -0.53 -0.77
N GLY A 20 18.68 0.64 -0.37
CA GLY A 20 17.24 0.86 -0.20
C GLY A 20 16.45 0.69 -1.50
N ILE A 21 16.97 1.16 -2.63
CA ILE A 21 16.34 0.97 -3.95
C ILE A 21 16.28 -0.51 -4.31
N MET A 22 17.39 -1.24 -4.16
CA MET A 22 17.44 -2.67 -4.46
C MET A 22 16.39 -3.45 -3.66
N GLN A 23 16.23 -3.13 -2.38
CA GLN A 23 15.22 -3.78 -1.53
C GLN A 23 13.78 -3.57 -2.06
N LYS A 24 13.47 -2.34 -2.53
CA LYS A 24 12.13 -2.03 -3.07
C LYS A 24 11.92 -2.62 -4.46
N GLU A 25 12.93 -2.66 -5.30
CA GLU A 25 12.88 -3.35 -6.59
C GLU A 25 12.65 -4.86 -6.42
N THR A 26 13.35 -5.49 -5.47
CA THR A 26 13.11 -6.90 -5.12
C THR A 26 11.67 -7.12 -4.66
N LEU A 27 11.13 -6.24 -3.80
CA LEU A 27 9.72 -6.33 -3.39
C LEU A 27 8.75 -6.20 -4.56
N ILE A 28 9.01 -5.32 -5.53
CA ILE A 28 8.17 -5.16 -6.71
C ILE A 28 8.24 -6.42 -7.60
N ALA A 29 9.44 -6.97 -7.79
CA ALA A 29 9.67 -8.12 -8.66
C ALA A 29 9.12 -9.42 -8.06
N GLU A 30 9.46 -9.71 -6.81
CA GLU A 30 9.23 -11.02 -6.17
C GLU A 30 8.04 -11.02 -5.20
N GLY A 31 7.54 -9.85 -4.80
CA GLY A 31 6.41 -9.75 -3.88
C GLY A 31 5.11 -10.30 -4.47
N ASP A 32 4.28 -10.86 -3.59
CA ASP A 32 2.94 -11.32 -3.91
C ASP A 32 2.03 -10.13 -4.25
N VAL A 33 1.24 -10.29 -5.31
CA VAL A 33 0.23 -9.29 -5.67
C VAL A 33 -0.98 -9.48 -4.76
N VAL A 34 -1.43 -8.39 -4.16
CA VAL A 34 -2.59 -8.33 -3.26
C VAL A 34 -3.49 -7.18 -3.66
N TYR A 35 -4.77 -7.46 -3.89
CA TYR A 35 -5.77 -6.44 -4.18
C TYR A 35 -6.54 -6.09 -2.91
N LEU A 36 -6.41 -4.83 -2.48
CA LEU A 36 -7.17 -4.29 -1.36
C LEU A 36 -8.34 -3.46 -1.86
N ALA A 37 -9.57 -3.86 -1.50
CA ALA A 37 -10.77 -3.11 -1.87
C ALA A 37 -10.77 -1.70 -1.24
N LEU A 38 -11.02 -0.69 -2.06
CA LEU A 38 -11.14 0.69 -1.65
C LEU A 38 -12.56 0.97 -1.16
N ALA A 39 -12.67 1.73 -0.09
CA ALA A 39 -13.90 2.37 0.31
C ALA A 39 -14.20 3.56 -0.64
N PRO A 40 -15.47 4.05 -0.71
CA PRO A 40 -15.85 5.19 -1.56
C PRO A 40 -14.83 6.32 -1.48
N VAL A 41 -14.19 6.57 -2.62
CA VAL A 41 -13.02 7.42 -2.78
C VAL A 41 -13.47 8.85 -3.00
N ASP A 42 -12.86 9.81 -2.30
CA ASP A 42 -13.18 11.24 -2.43
C ASP A 42 -12.00 11.95 -3.11
N PRO A 43 -12.11 12.32 -4.41
CA PRO A 43 -11.03 12.97 -5.14
C PRO A 43 -10.95 14.46 -4.73
N ARG A 44 -10.19 14.76 -3.69
CA ARG A 44 -9.91 16.15 -3.25
C ARG A 44 -8.61 16.67 -3.86
N SER A 45 -8.63 17.87 -4.44
CA SER A 45 -7.44 18.59 -4.93
C SER A 45 -7.72 20.09 -4.97
N ILE A 46 -6.81 20.99 -4.57
CA ILE A 46 -6.84 22.41 -5.01
C ILE A 46 -5.45 23.09 -5.19
N MET A 47 -4.36 22.82 -4.43
CA MET A 47 -3.17 23.72 -4.52
C MET A 47 -1.75 23.14 -4.71
N GLN A 48 -1.47 21.85 -4.47
CA GLN A 48 -0.08 21.33 -4.51
C GLN A 48 0.12 20.06 -5.34
N GLY A 49 -0.91 19.60 -6.06
CA GLY A 49 -0.89 18.41 -6.90
C GLY A 49 -2.21 17.63 -6.84
N ASP A 50 -2.46 16.81 -7.86
CA ASP A 50 -3.60 15.90 -7.90
C ASP A 50 -3.23 14.61 -7.15
N TYR A 51 -3.95 14.34 -6.06
CA TYR A 51 -3.83 13.11 -5.30
C TYR A 51 -5.21 12.57 -4.94
N MET A 52 -5.31 11.26 -4.78
CA MET A 52 -6.51 10.60 -4.30
C MET A 52 -6.26 10.08 -2.90
N ARG A 53 -7.16 10.40 -1.98
CA ARG A 53 -7.15 9.81 -0.64
C ARG A 53 -7.66 8.39 -0.73
N LEU A 54 -6.84 7.45 -0.28
CA LEU A 54 -7.20 6.05 -0.19
C LEU A 54 -7.79 5.77 1.19
N ARG A 55 -8.90 5.04 1.18
CA ARG A 55 -9.44 4.36 2.35
C ARG A 55 -9.79 2.97 1.92
N TYR A 56 -9.65 2.01 2.82
CA TYR A 56 -9.85 0.61 2.48
C TYR A 56 -11.14 0.09 3.10
N ALA A 57 -11.80 -0.84 2.41
CA ALA A 57 -13.04 -1.43 2.89
C ALA A 57 -12.85 -2.14 4.24
N ILE A 58 -11.66 -2.75 4.45
CA ILE A 58 -11.26 -3.42 5.70
C ILE A 58 -11.30 -2.46 6.90
N GLU A 59 -10.95 -1.19 6.71
CA GLU A 59 -11.01 -0.18 7.78
C GLU A 59 -12.44 0.10 8.23
N ARG A 60 -13.43 -0.15 7.37
CA ARG A 60 -14.86 0.06 7.63
C ARG A 60 -15.57 -1.18 8.17
N GLN A 61 -14.92 -2.34 8.22
CA GLN A 61 -15.55 -3.58 8.70
C GLN A 61 -15.90 -3.55 10.20
N GLY A 62 -15.70 -2.41 10.87
CA GLY A 62 -16.23 -2.20 12.21
C GLY A 62 -15.52 -3.04 13.26
N ILE A 63 -14.21 -3.25 13.10
CA ILE A 63 -13.38 -3.87 14.13
C ILE A 63 -13.63 -3.11 15.44
N GLY A 64 -14.29 -3.76 16.39
CA GLY A 64 -14.66 -3.16 17.66
C GLY A 64 -13.42 -2.67 18.39
N PHE A 65 -13.49 -1.50 19.02
CA PHE A 65 -12.36 -0.97 19.80
C PHE A 65 -11.87 -1.96 20.87
N ASP A 66 -12.79 -2.79 21.40
CA ASP A 66 -12.51 -3.79 22.42
C ASP A 66 -11.75 -5.01 21.86
N ASP A 67 -11.91 -5.33 20.57
CA ASP A 67 -11.21 -6.45 19.91
C ASP A 67 -9.83 -6.05 19.39
N MET A 68 -9.46 -4.76 19.47
CA MET A 68 -8.18 -4.29 18.95
C MET A 68 -7.00 -4.54 19.91
N PRO A 69 -5.87 -5.11 19.44
CA PRO A 69 -4.69 -5.38 20.25
C PRO A 69 -4.17 -4.13 20.98
N LYS A 70 -3.68 -4.21 22.21
CA LYS A 70 -3.24 -3.01 22.96
C LYS A 70 -2.17 -2.15 22.26
N ALA A 71 -1.38 -2.75 21.36
CA ALA A 71 -0.36 -2.05 20.59
C ALA A 71 -0.94 -0.95 19.69
N ARG A 72 -0.17 0.13 19.47
CA ARG A 72 -0.57 1.24 18.58
C ARG A 72 -0.41 0.92 17.09
N ALA A 73 0.33 -0.12 16.76
CA ALA A 73 0.55 -0.60 15.40
C ALA A 73 0.80 -2.11 15.46
N GLY A 74 0.59 -2.79 14.35
CA GLY A 74 0.82 -4.23 14.23
C GLY A 74 0.54 -4.71 12.83
N PHE A 75 0.25 -6.01 12.70
CA PHE A 75 -0.09 -6.64 11.44
C PHE A 75 -1.51 -7.18 11.47
N LEU A 76 -2.21 -7.02 10.36
CA LEU A 76 -3.42 -7.76 10.04
C LEU A 76 -3.01 -9.01 9.29
N ARG A 77 -3.72 -10.11 9.55
CA ARG A 77 -3.69 -11.29 8.69
C ARG A 77 -4.81 -11.16 7.67
N LEU A 78 -4.41 -11.15 6.41
CA LEU A 78 -5.31 -11.11 5.28
C LEU A 78 -5.22 -12.43 4.54
N LYS A 79 -6.38 -13.02 4.22
CA LYS A 79 -6.45 -14.21 3.37
C LYS A 79 -6.74 -13.78 1.95
N LEU A 80 -5.97 -14.32 1.02
CA LEU A 80 -6.16 -14.08 -0.40
C LEU A 80 -7.14 -15.10 -0.97
N ASP A 81 -8.09 -14.62 -1.77
CA ASP A 81 -8.92 -15.48 -2.61
C ASP A 81 -8.21 -15.87 -3.92
N ASP A 82 -8.90 -16.61 -4.79
CA ASP A 82 -8.37 -17.07 -6.08
C ASP A 82 -8.02 -15.91 -7.03
N GLU A 83 -8.64 -14.75 -6.85
CA GLU A 83 -8.38 -13.51 -7.58
C GLU A 83 -7.37 -12.59 -6.88
N ARG A 84 -6.72 -13.06 -5.80
CA ARG A 84 -5.78 -12.32 -4.94
C ARG A 84 -6.40 -11.11 -4.23
N LYS A 85 -7.73 -11.06 -4.06
CA LYS A 85 -8.40 -10.07 -3.21
C LYS A 85 -8.17 -10.43 -1.75
N ALA A 86 -7.81 -9.43 -0.95
CA ALA A 86 -7.54 -9.62 0.45
C ALA A 86 -8.81 -9.49 1.29
N GLU A 87 -9.11 -10.55 2.05
CA GLU A 87 -10.14 -10.59 3.07
C GLU A 87 -9.51 -10.54 4.46
N PHE A 88 -10.10 -9.75 5.38
CA PHE A 88 -9.61 -9.64 6.74
C PHE A 88 -9.96 -10.88 7.56
N VAL A 89 -8.94 -11.52 8.15
CA VAL A 89 -9.11 -12.70 9.03
C VAL A 89 -9.00 -12.30 10.50
N GLY A 90 -8.05 -11.42 10.83
CA GLY A 90 -7.80 -11.03 12.22
C GLY A 90 -6.49 -10.29 12.39
N PHE A 91 -6.16 -10.01 13.65
CA PHE A 91 -4.85 -9.46 14.00
C PHE A 91 -3.81 -10.58 14.08
N ASP A 92 -2.58 -10.25 13.71
CA ASP A 92 -1.44 -11.13 13.95
C ASP A 92 -1.01 -11.07 15.42
N GLU A 93 -0.83 -12.24 16.03
CA GLU A 93 -0.27 -12.39 17.37
C GLU A 93 1.04 -13.21 17.34
N GLY A 94 1.68 -13.31 16.18
CA GLY A 94 2.91 -14.09 15.97
C GLY A 94 2.65 -15.56 15.64
N GLN A 95 1.48 -15.89 15.09
CA GLN A 95 1.19 -17.24 14.60
C GLN A 95 1.87 -17.48 13.24
N ALA A 96 2.14 -18.74 12.90
CA ALA A 96 2.59 -19.09 11.56
C ALA A 96 1.50 -18.77 10.53
N LEU A 97 1.89 -18.17 9.40
CA LEU A 97 0.98 -17.83 8.32
C LEU A 97 0.41 -19.10 7.67
N GLY A 98 -0.91 -19.12 7.48
CA GLY A 98 -1.59 -20.14 6.69
C GLY A 98 -1.30 -20.02 5.19
N ALA A 99 -1.69 -21.04 4.42
CA ALA A 99 -1.57 -20.99 2.97
C ALA A 99 -2.46 -19.88 2.39
N GLY A 100 -1.87 -18.96 1.62
CA GLY A 100 -2.58 -17.81 1.05
C GLY A 100 -2.84 -16.68 2.06
N GLU A 101 -2.26 -16.74 3.26
CA GLU A 101 -2.31 -15.63 4.22
C GLU A 101 -1.10 -14.71 4.06
N VAL A 102 -1.34 -13.41 4.16
CA VAL A 102 -0.32 -12.37 4.12
C VAL A 102 -0.45 -11.44 5.32
N LEU A 103 0.68 -10.87 5.74
CA LEU A 103 0.70 -9.84 6.76
C LEU A 103 0.58 -8.47 6.12
N PHE A 104 -0.23 -7.60 6.73
CA PHE A 104 -0.39 -6.23 6.27
C PHE A 104 -0.31 -5.27 7.45
N LYS A 105 0.59 -4.28 7.39
CA LYS A 105 0.80 -3.36 8.51
C LYS A 105 -0.41 -2.44 8.68
N TYR A 106 -0.79 -2.22 9.92
CA TYR A 106 -1.78 -1.21 10.30
C TYR A 106 -1.27 -0.34 11.44
N SER A 107 -1.83 0.86 11.54
CA SER A 107 -1.69 1.72 12.72
C SER A 107 -3.06 2.04 13.31
N LYS A 108 -3.13 2.21 14.63
CA LYS A 108 -4.33 2.64 15.32
C LYS A 108 -4.55 4.14 15.17
N VAL A 109 -5.79 4.51 14.93
CA VAL A 109 -6.29 5.88 14.93
C VAL A 109 -7.50 6.01 15.85
N ARG A 110 -7.91 7.23 16.18
CA ARG A 110 -9.02 7.47 17.13
C ARG A 110 -10.34 6.82 16.69
N SER A 111 -10.52 6.58 15.39
CA SER A 111 -11.73 6.00 14.79
C SER A 111 -11.59 4.54 14.36
N GLY A 112 -10.51 3.85 14.73
CA GLY A 112 -10.26 2.45 14.37
C GLY A 112 -8.82 2.19 13.94
N ILE A 113 -8.65 1.54 12.78
CA ILE A 113 -7.34 1.30 12.16
C ILE A 113 -7.18 2.13 10.90
N ASN A 114 -5.92 2.36 10.53
CA ASN A 114 -5.51 2.98 9.28
C ASN A 114 -4.46 2.10 8.60
N LEU A 115 -4.69 1.80 7.33
CA LEU A 115 -3.75 1.10 6.46
C LEU A 115 -2.95 2.13 5.66
N GLN A 116 -1.68 1.80 5.39
CA GLN A 116 -0.80 2.65 4.61
C GLN A 116 -0.52 2.03 3.24
N PRO A 117 -0.33 2.85 2.20
CA PRO A 117 -0.49 4.31 2.19
C PRO A 117 -1.98 4.72 2.15
N ASP A 118 -2.27 5.93 2.63
CA ASP A 118 -3.60 6.54 2.67
C ASP A 118 -3.83 7.53 1.49
N SER A 119 -2.90 7.59 0.56
CA SER A 119 -2.94 8.49 -0.59
C SER A 119 -2.17 7.95 -1.79
N PHE A 120 -2.60 8.35 -2.99
CA PHE A 120 -1.98 8.05 -4.27
C PHE A 120 -1.84 9.33 -5.09
N LEU A 121 -0.63 9.70 -5.48
CA LEU A 121 -0.33 10.91 -6.25
C LEU A 121 -0.32 10.60 -7.74
N PHE A 122 -0.88 11.49 -8.55
CA PHE A 122 -0.87 11.39 -10.01
C PHE A 122 -0.74 12.76 -10.67
N GLN A 123 -0.44 12.75 -11.97
CA GLN A 123 -0.34 13.96 -12.77
C GLN A 123 -1.71 14.66 -12.86
N GLU A 124 -1.67 15.99 -12.99
CA GLU A 124 -2.89 16.79 -13.13
C GLU A 124 -3.73 16.33 -14.32
N GLY A 125 -5.05 16.24 -14.12
CA GLY A 125 -6.01 15.85 -15.16
C GLY A 125 -6.37 14.36 -15.17
N LEU A 126 -5.66 13.51 -14.42
CA LEU A 126 -5.95 12.06 -14.33
C LEU A 126 -7.00 11.71 -13.28
N ARG A 127 -7.61 12.72 -12.66
CA ARG A 127 -8.61 12.54 -11.59
C ARG A 127 -9.77 11.65 -12.02
N THR A 128 -10.33 11.88 -13.20
CA THR A 128 -11.45 11.08 -13.73
C THR A 128 -11.00 9.65 -14.05
N THR A 129 -9.78 9.49 -14.58
CA THR A 129 -9.18 8.18 -14.87
C THR A 129 -9.03 7.34 -13.61
N TYR A 130 -8.58 7.93 -12.49
CA TYR A 130 -8.44 7.20 -11.23
C TYR A 130 -9.71 7.15 -10.39
N ALA A 131 -10.74 7.94 -10.72
CA ALA A 131 -12.02 7.93 -9.98
C ALA A 131 -12.77 6.60 -10.09
N VAL A 132 -12.49 5.79 -11.12
CA VAL A 132 -13.09 4.45 -11.26
C VAL A 132 -12.40 3.39 -10.40
N ALA A 133 -11.29 3.72 -9.74
CA ALA A 133 -10.53 2.78 -8.92
C ALA A 133 -11.40 2.13 -7.84
N LYS A 134 -11.38 0.80 -7.81
CA LYS A 134 -12.06 -0.03 -6.81
C LYS A 134 -11.08 -0.78 -5.92
N TYR A 135 -9.84 -0.98 -6.38
CA TYR A 135 -8.82 -1.71 -5.64
C TYR A 135 -7.47 -0.98 -5.65
N GLY A 136 -6.74 -1.07 -4.54
CA GLY A 136 -5.31 -0.78 -4.49
C GLY A 136 -4.50 -2.04 -4.78
N ILE A 137 -3.50 -1.93 -5.66
CA ILE A 137 -2.63 -3.03 -6.03
C ILE A 137 -1.37 -2.96 -5.17
N PHE A 138 -1.16 -3.98 -4.35
CA PHE A 138 -0.03 -4.08 -3.46
C PHE A 138 0.91 -5.19 -3.87
N LYS A 139 2.20 -4.97 -3.64
CA LYS A 139 3.24 -5.99 -3.59
C LYS A 139 3.59 -6.23 -2.13
N VAL A 140 3.45 -7.46 -1.66
CA VAL A 140 3.65 -7.84 -0.26
C VAL A 140 4.71 -8.94 -0.17
N SER A 141 5.65 -8.80 0.75
CA SER A 141 6.63 -9.85 1.06
C SER A 141 7.02 -9.76 2.53
N GLY A 142 6.75 -10.84 3.28
CA GLY A 142 6.95 -10.87 4.72
C GLY A 142 6.17 -9.77 5.42
N ASP A 143 6.88 -8.82 6.02
CA ASP A 143 6.31 -7.70 6.76
C ASP A 143 6.26 -6.40 5.93
N GLU A 144 6.81 -6.40 4.71
CA GLU A 144 6.82 -5.25 3.82
C GLU A 144 5.66 -5.31 2.81
N HIS A 145 5.10 -4.14 2.51
CA HIS A 145 4.11 -3.96 1.47
C HIS A 145 4.35 -2.62 0.76
N LEU A 146 4.01 -2.57 -0.53
CA LEU A 146 4.16 -1.40 -1.37
C LEU A 146 2.96 -1.28 -2.31
N LEU A 147 2.32 -0.11 -2.34
CA LEU A 147 1.30 0.21 -3.33
C LEU A 147 1.97 0.48 -4.67
N VAL A 148 1.67 -0.32 -5.69
CA VAL A 148 2.26 -0.22 -7.04
C VAL A 148 1.29 0.30 -8.10
N GLY A 149 0.01 0.46 -7.74
CA GLY A 149 -1.00 1.00 -8.63
C GLY A 149 -2.42 0.86 -8.10
N LEU A 150 -3.38 1.19 -8.95
CA LEU A 150 -4.80 1.11 -8.68
C LEU A 150 -5.45 0.27 -9.77
N ALA A 151 -6.51 -0.45 -9.42
CA ALA A 151 -7.29 -1.27 -10.33
C ALA A 151 -8.76 -0.87 -10.32
N ASP A 152 -9.42 -1.04 -11.46
CA ASP A 152 -10.86 -0.88 -11.63
C ASP A 152 -11.64 -2.09 -11.05
N GLY A 153 -12.95 -2.17 -11.32
CA GLY A 153 -13.80 -3.24 -10.84
C GLY A 153 -13.46 -4.63 -11.38
N ASP A 154 -12.76 -4.70 -12.53
CA ASP A 154 -12.39 -5.93 -13.24
C ASP A 154 -10.95 -6.36 -12.91
N LEU A 155 -10.35 -5.77 -11.88
CA LEU A 155 -8.96 -5.97 -11.45
C LEU A 155 -7.91 -5.57 -12.50
N VAL A 156 -8.31 -4.78 -13.49
CA VAL A 156 -7.40 -4.25 -14.51
C VAL A 156 -6.69 -3.04 -13.92
N LYS A 157 -5.35 -3.04 -14.00
CA LYS A 157 -4.54 -1.90 -13.56
C LYS A 157 -4.88 -0.68 -14.40
N ILE A 158 -5.22 0.42 -13.73
CA ILE A 158 -5.46 1.72 -14.35
C ILE A 158 -4.10 2.30 -14.76
N ASP A 159 -3.85 2.34 -16.07
CA ASP A 159 -2.66 2.97 -16.65
C ASP A 159 -3.09 4.18 -17.52
N PRO A 160 -2.75 5.41 -17.12
CA PRO A 160 -3.09 6.61 -17.88
C PRO A 160 -2.31 6.74 -19.20
N SER A 161 -1.26 5.93 -19.40
CA SER A 161 -0.43 5.94 -20.60
C SER A 161 -0.89 4.92 -21.64
N ALA A 162 -1.82 4.02 -21.28
CA ALA A 162 -2.41 3.09 -22.22
C ALA A 162 -3.31 3.84 -23.20
N PRO A 163 -3.21 3.60 -24.52
CA PRO A 163 -4.11 4.21 -25.49
C PRO A 163 -5.54 3.81 -25.14
N SER A 164 -6.44 4.80 -25.08
CA SER A 164 -7.88 4.56 -24.96
C SER A 164 -8.31 3.62 -26.07
N SER A 165 -8.78 2.44 -25.72
CA SER A 165 -9.44 1.54 -26.67
C SER A 165 -10.83 2.12 -26.96
N ASP A 166 -10.89 3.05 -27.90
CA ASP A 166 -12.11 3.40 -28.66
C ASP A 166 -12.38 2.34 -29.74
#